data_AF-A0A8H9TTY8-F1
#
_entry.id   AF-A0A8H9TTY8-F1
#
_cell.length_a   1.000
_cell.length_b   1.000
_cell.length_c   1.000
_cell.angle_alpha   90.00
_cell.angle_beta   90.00
_cell.angle_gamma   90.00
#
_symmetry.space_group_name_H-M   'P 1'
#
loop_
_entity.id
_entity.type
_entity.pdbx_description
1 polymer ?
#
loop_
_entity_poly.entity_id
_entity_poly.type
_entity_poly.pdbx_seq_one_letter_code
_entity_poly.pdbx_strand_id
1 'polypeptide(L)'
;MYSVATAADTRGQGGVIHFSGQIVEPPCEVSQMQQRLAMSCNNKGHMQTRYYSPQQLLKAPQHFKQIAAVNLHYLDEQKTLAVMSIDYR
;
A
#
# COMPACT_ATOMS: atom_id res chain seq x y z
N MET A 1 -37.20 59.76 11.05
CA MET A 1 -36.43 59.02 10.02
C MET A 1 -36.39 57.57 10.48
N TYR A 2 -37.01 56.64 9.76
CA TYR A 2 -37.03 55.21 10.12
C TYR A 2 -36.12 54.44 9.17
N SER A 3 -35.04 53.87 9.69
CA SER A 3 -34.11 53.04 8.92
C SER A 3 -34.65 51.61 8.86
N VAL A 4 -34.91 51.09 7.67
CA VAL A 4 -35.27 49.69 7.44
C VAL A 4 -34.00 48.93 7.10
N ALA A 5 -33.59 48.01 7.96
CA ALA A 5 -32.48 47.10 7.68
C ALA A 5 -32.97 45.97 6.75
N THR A 6 -32.44 45.91 5.54
CA THR A 6 -32.65 44.78 4.62
C THR A 6 -31.76 43.61 5.07
N ALA A 7 -32.37 42.52 5.54
CA ALA A 7 -31.65 41.27 5.74
C ALA A 7 -31.26 40.67 4.38
N ALA A 8 -29.96 40.51 4.12
CA ALA A 8 -29.48 39.78 2.97
C ALA A 8 -29.79 38.29 3.18
N ASP A 9 -30.72 37.77 2.38
CA ASP A 9 -31.15 36.37 2.39
C ASP A 9 -30.03 35.53 1.78
N THR A 10 -29.19 34.91 2.61
CA THR A 10 -28.15 33.97 2.19
C THR A 10 -28.80 32.63 1.81
N ARG A 11 -29.59 32.62 0.73
CA ARG A 11 -30.05 31.38 0.09
C ARG A 11 -28.89 30.71 -0.66
N GLY A 12 -27.94 30.15 0.07
CA GLY A 12 -27.04 29.15 -0.48
C GLY A 12 -27.84 27.85 -0.64
N GLN A 13 -28.27 27.52 -1.86
CA GLN A 13 -28.80 26.18 -2.14
C GLN A 13 -27.66 25.18 -1.92
N GLY A 14 -27.72 24.45 -0.81
CA GLY A 14 -26.80 23.35 -0.52
C GLY A 14 -27.09 22.16 -1.43
N GLY A 15 -26.05 21.61 -2.06
CA GLY A 15 -26.12 20.38 -2.85
C GLY A 15 -25.68 19.15 -2.04
N VAL A 16 -25.80 17.97 -2.65
CA VAL A 16 -25.32 16.71 -2.07
C VAL A 16 -23.95 16.36 -2.65
N ILE A 17 -22.97 16.06 -1.79
CA ILE A 17 -21.67 15.53 -2.20
C ILE A 17 -21.66 14.02 -1.92
N HIS A 18 -21.48 13.23 -2.98
CA HIS A 18 -21.26 11.79 -2.86
C HIS A 18 -19.76 11.50 -2.90
N PHE A 19 -19.26 10.79 -1.90
CA PHE A 19 -17.90 10.25 -1.87
C PHE A 19 -17.94 8.76 -2.16
N SER A 20 -17.07 8.32 -3.06
CA SER A 20 -16.87 6.90 -3.38
C SER A 20 -15.39 6.54 -3.27
N GLY A 21 -15.10 5.37 -2.72
CA GLY A 21 -13.75 4.83 -2.62
C GLY A 21 -13.79 3.36 -2.26
N GLN A 22 -12.64 2.71 -2.35
CA GLN A 22 -12.45 1.31 -1.94
C GLN A 22 -11.36 1.24 -0.88
N ILE A 23 -11.62 0.51 0.21
CA ILE A 23 -10.59 0.14 1.16
C ILE A 23 -9.89 -1.10 0.59
N VAL A 24 -8.66 -0.94 0.13
CA VAL A 24 -7.80 -2.03 -0.35
C VAL A 24 -6.80 -2.43 0.73
N GLU A 25 -6.37 -3.69 0.69
CA GLU A 25 -5.29 -4.14 1.58
C GLU A 25 -4.00 -3.37 1.24
N PRO A 26 -3.24 -2.90 2.25
CA PRO A 26 -1.97 -2.24 2.01
C PRO A 26 -0.96 -3.22 1.38
N PRO A 27 0.03 -2.71 0.63
CA PRO A 27 1.12 -3.53 0.15
C PRO A 27 1.90 -4.15 1.32
N CYS A 28 2.63 -5.22 1.04
CA CYS A 28 3.50 -5.82 2.04
C CYS A 28 4.64 -4.87 2.42
N GLU A 29 4.92 -4.78 3.71
CA GLU A 29 6.10 -4.10 4.25
C GLU A 29 7.31 -4.99 4.07
N VAL A 30 8.42 -4.43 3.56
CA VAL A 30 9.67 -5.18 3.38
C VAL A 30 10.83 -4.44 4.02
N SER A 31 11.58 -5.14 4.86
CA SER A 31 12.78 -4.61 5.51
C SER A 31 13.91 -5.63 5.48
N GLN A 32 15.16 -5.15 5.52
CA GLN A 32 16.32 -6.02 5.71
C GLN A 32 16.62 -6.17 7.20
N MET A 33 16.73 -7.41 7.66
CA MET A 33 17.04 -7.76 9.04
C MET A 33 18.06 -8.90 9.07
N GLN A 34 19.27 -8.63 9.58
CA GLN A 34 20.32 -9.64 9.80
C GLN A 34 20.57 -10.52 8.55
N GLN A 35 20.81 -9.87 7.40
CA GLN A 35 21.05 -10.52 6.09
C GLN A 35 19.87 -11.29 5.48
N ARG A 36 18.68 -11.21 6.09
CA ARG A 36 17.42 -11.74 5.54
C ARG A 36 16.47 -10.59 5.23
N LEU A 37 15.54 -10.84 4.34
CA LEU A 37 14.43 -9.94 4.03
C LEU A 37 13.22 -10.35 4.86
N ALA A 38 12.79 -9.47 5.76
CA ALA A 38 11.55 -9.60 6.49
C ALA A 38 10.44 -8.99 5.63
N MET A 39 9.47 -9.80 5.25
CA MET A 39 8.31 -9.40 4.46
C MET A 39 7.06 -9.61 5.29
N SER A 40 6.35 -8.52 5.60
CA SER A 40 5.13 -8.53 6.39
C SER A 40 3.95 -8.13 5.53
N CYS A 41 2.98 -9.03 5.41
CA CYS A 41 1.84 -8.85 4.54
C CYS A 41 0.55 -9.01 5.35
N ASN A 42 -0.46 -8.20 5.06
CA ASN A 42 -1.79 -8.40 5.62
C ASN A 42 -2.43 -9.65 5.00
N ASN A 43 -2.82 -10.63 5.80
CA ASN A 43 -3.56 -11.80 5.36
C ASN A 43 -4.89 -11.85 6.10
N LYS A 44 -5.97 -11.43 5.44
CA LYS A 44 -7.33 -11.40 6.00
C LYS A 44 -7.44 -10.60 7.31
N GLY A 45 -6.82 -9.42 7.37
CA GLY A 45 -6.84 -8.53 8.53
C GLY A 45 -5.74 -8.78 9.56
N HIS A 46 -4.89 -9.79 9.37
CA HIS A 46 -3.77 -10.10 10.26
C HIS A 46 -2.43 -9.95 9.56
N MET A 47 -1.51 -9.18 10.14
CA MET A 47 -0.15 -9.08 9.66
C MET A 47 0.60 -10.39 9.87
N GLN A 48 1.14 -10.94 8.78
CA GLN A 48 1.98 -12.14 8.79
C GLN A 48 3.37 -11.80 8.27
N THR A 49 4.38 -11.97 9.13
CA THR A 49 5.79 -11.75 8.76
C THR A 49 6.47 -13.07 8.40
N ARG A 50 7.12 -13.09 7.25
CA ARG A 50 7.99 -14.18 6.79
C ARG A 50 9.39 -13.64 6.55
N TYR A 51 10.40 -14.48 6.78
CA TYR A 51 11.79 -14.15 6.53
C TYR A 51 12.30 -14.96 5.35
N TYR A 52 12.92 -14.29 4.38
CA TYR A 52 13.46 -14.91 3.18
C TYR A 52 14.95 -14.61 3.05
N SER A 53 15.73 -15.61 2.61
CA SER A 53 17.00 -15.30 1.95
C SER A 53 16.72 -14.76 0.53
N PRO A 54 17.67 -14.04 -0.10
CA PRO A 54 17.51 -13.53 -1.48
C PRO A 54 17.07 -14.61 -2.49
N GLN A 55 17.57 -15.84 -2.33
CA GLN A 55 17.23 -16.98 -3.20
C GLN A 55 15.82 -17.53 -2.96
N GLN A 56 15.27 -17.34 -1.75
CA GLN A 56 13.96 -17.83 -1.36
C GLN A 56 12.84 -16.85 -1.67
N LEU A 57 13.16 -15.59 -2.01
CA LEU A 57 12.18 -14.54 -2.28
C LEU A 57 11.23 -14.86 -3.43
N LEU A 58 11.71 -15.60 -4.44
CA LEU A 58 10.89 -16.08 -5.55
C LEU A 58 9.75 -17.02 -5.09
N LYS A 59 9.81 -17.55 -3.86
CA LYS A 59 8.77 -18.40 -3.26
C LYS A 59 7.72 -17.60 -2.48
N ALA A 60 7.91 -16.29 -2.27
CA ALA A 60 6.96 -15.46 -1.54
C ALA A 60 5.50 -15.52 -2.05
N PRO A 61 5.22 -15.60 -3.38
CA PRO A 61 3.85 -15.76 -3.88
C PRO A 61 3.15 -17.05 -3.42
N GLN A 62 3.89 -18.08 -2.99
CA GLN A 62 3.32 -19.32 -2.45
C GLN A 62 2.79 -19.12 -1.02
N HIS A 63 3.30 -18.11 -0.30
CA HIS A 63 2.97 -17.84 1.09
C HIS A 63 1.99 -16.67 1.26
N PHE A 64 1.97 -15.74 0.32
CA PHE A 64 1.12 -14.54 0.35
C PHE A 64 0.25 -14.48 -0.89
N LYS A 65 -1.06 -14.70 -0.72
CA LYS A 65 -2.01 -14.83 -1.84
C LYS A 65 -2.18 -13.55 -2.65
N GLN A 66 -2.01 -12.39 -2.02
CA GLN A 66 -2.09 -11.09 -2.67
C GLN A 66 -0.90 -10.82 -3.61
N ILE A 67 0.19 -11.58 -3.50
CA ILE A 67 1.36 -11.43 -4.36
C ILE A 67 1.16 -12.28 -5.61
N ALA A 68 1.26 -11.65 -6.78
CA ALA A 68 1.26 -12.31 -8.07
C ALA A 68 2.67 -12.87 -8.39
N ALA A 69 3.69 -12.04 -8.25
CA ALA A 69 5.07 -12.40 -8.53
C ALA A 69 6.05 -11.57 -7.68
N VAL A 70 7.25 -12.11 -7.48
CA VAL A 70 8.40 -11.39 -6.94
C VAL A 70 9.57 -11.59 -7.88
N ASN A 71 10.19 -10.48 -8.28
CA ASN A 71 11.34 -10.47 -9.16
C ASN A 71 12.52 -9.79 -8.44
N LEU A 72 13.70 -10.36 -8.61
CA LEU A 72 14.94 -9.82 -8.04
C LEU A 72 15.94 -9.59 -9.16
N HIS A 73 16.28 -8.33 -9.42
CA HIS A 73 17.23 -7.93 -10.45
C HIS A 73 18.50 -7.40 -9.81
N TYR A 74 19.61 -8.11 -9.97
CA TYR A 74 20.92 -7.67 -9.48
C TYR A 74 21.50 -6.59 -10.39
N LEU A 75 22.01 -5.54 -9.79
CA LEU A 75 22.61 -4.39 -10.49
C LEU A 75 24.13 -4.55 -10.69
N ASP A 76 24.75 -5.49 -9.98
CA ASP A 76 26.17 -5.78 -10.06
C ASP A 76 26.45 -7.28 -10.21
N GLU A 77 27.59 -7.63 -10.80
CA GLU A 77 28.00 -9.02 -11.03
C GLU A 77 28.31 -9.77 -9.73
N GLN A 78 28.70 -9.04 -8.68
CA GLN A 78 29.04 -9.56 -7.35
C GLN A 78 27.79 -9.92 -6.54
N LYS A 79 26.59 -9.60 -7.07
CA LYS A 79 25.26 -9.80 -6.48
C LYS A 79 25.08 -9.14 -5.12
N THR A 80 25.67 -7.97 -4.93
CA THR A 80 25.60 -7.22 -3.65
C THR A 80 24.46 -6.20 -3.61
N LEU A 81 24.06 -5.68 -4.76
CA LEU A 81 23.02 -4.69 -4.95
C LEU A 81 21.94 -5.25 -5.87
N ALA A 82 20.68 -5.09 -5.49
CA ALA A 82 19.55 -5.55 -6.28
C ALA A 82 18.33 -4.65 -6.14
N VAL A 83 17.52 -4.61 -7.20
CA VAL A 83 16.16 -4.06 -7.20
C VAL A 83 15.19 -5.23 -7.06
N MET A 84 14.29 -5.12 -6.10
CA MET A 84 13.22 -6.09 -5.88
C MET A 84 11.89 -5.49 -6.34
N SER A 85 11.20 -6.19 -7.24
CA SER A 85 9.87 -5.83 -7.73
C SER A 85 8.85 -6.82 -7.21
N ILE A 86 7.74 -6.32 -6.66
CA ILE A 86 6.64 -7.13 -6.13
C ILE A 86 5.37 -6.73 -6.87
N ASP A 87 4.80 -7.71 -7.57
CA ASP A 87 3.55 -7.54 -8.29
C ASP A 87 2.40 -8.02 -7.41
N TYR A 88 1.41 -7.17 -7.18
CA TYR A 88 0.21 -7.47 -6.40
C TYR A 88 -0.97 -7.84 -7.31
N ARG A 89 -1.92 -8.60 -6.78
CA ARG A 89 -3.16 -9.02 -7.47
C ARG A 89 -4.28 -8.01 -7.30
#